data_AF-C3R3Y5-F1
#
_entry.id   AF-C3R3Y5-F1
#
_cell.length_a   1.000
_cell.length_b   1.000
_cell.length_c   1.000
_cell.angle_alpha   90.00
_cell.angle_beta   90.00
_cell.angle_gamma   90.00
#
_symmetry.space_group_name_H-M   'P 1'
#
loop_
_entity.id
_entity.type
_entity.pdbx_description
1 polymer ?
#
loop_
_entity_poly.entity_id
_entity_poly.type
_entity_poly.pdbx_seq_one_letter_code
_entity_poly.pdbx_strand_id
1 'polypeptide(L)' 'MYAFPKIIIPDDKLLEVEIYEKAGGRHQRFYIENSDLVDARVMNELIKE' A
#
# COMPACT_ATOMS: atom_id res chain seq x y z
N MET A 1 -13.93 2.68 -0.64
CA MET A 1 -12.69 3.15 0.00
C MET A 1 -12.39 2.21 1.15
N TYR A 2 -11.24 1.53 1.11
CA TYR A 2 -10.75 0.74 2.24
C TYR A 2 -9.69 1.57 2.95
N ALA A 3 -9.81 1.72 4.27
CA ALA A 3 -8.86 2.46 5.09
C ALA A 3 -8.55 1.62 6.33
N PHE A 4 -7.28 1.62 6.72
CA PHE A 4 -6.83 0.99 7.96
C PHE A 4 -6.94 1.99 9.12
N PRO A 5 -7.15 1.53 10.38
CA PRO A 5 -7.06 2.40 11.55
C PRO A 5 -5.65 3.02 11.66
N LYS A 6 -5.51 4.06 12.48
CA LYS A 6 -4.20 4.66 12.76
C LYS A 6 -3.30 3.60 13.41
N ILE A 7 -2.16 3.34 12.76
CA ILE A 7 -1.11 2.45 13.25
C ILE A 7 0.22 3.20 13.37
N ILE A 8 1.14 2.64 14.13
CA ILE A 8 2.53 3.11 14.25
C ILE A 8 3.41 2.04 13.59
N ILE A 9 4.24 2.45 12.64
CA ILE A 9 5.32 1.61 12.11
C ILE A 9 6.54 1.89 13.01
N PRO A 10 7.04 0.90 13.77
CA PRO A 10 8.22 1.08 14.60
C PRO A 10 9.47 1.36 13.77
N ASP A 11 10.50 1.90 14.42
CA ASP A 11 11.81 2.05 13.80
C ASP A 11 12.33 0.71 13.26
N ASP A 12 13.04 0.75 12.12
CA ASP A 12 13.56 -0.42 11.41
C ASP A 12 12.50 -1.45 10.96
N LYS A 13 11.25 -1.01 10.80
CA LYS A 13 10.15 -1.83 10.26
C LYS A 13 9.60 -1.26 8.96
N LEU A 14 9.06 -2.16 8.14
CA LEU A 14 8.41 -1.88 6.87
C LEU A 14 6.96 -2.37 6.93
N LEU A 15 6.08 -1.72 6.18
CA LEU A 15 4.74 -2.22 5.93
C LEU A 15 4.77 -3.09 4.68
N GLU A 16 4.54 -4.40 4.83
CA GLU A 16 4.35 -5.31 3.70
C GLU A 16 2.87 -5.31 3.27
N VAL A 17 2.64 -5.11 1.97
CA VAL A 17 1.32 -5.22 1.37
C VAL A 17 1.32 -6.38 0.38
N GLU A 18 0.41 -7.32 0.62
CA GLU A 18 0.17 -8.47 -0.23
C GLU A 18 -1.21 -8.37 -0.87
N ILE A 19 -1.27 -8.49 -2.19
CA ILE A 19 -2.52 -8.49 -2.96
C ILE A 19 -2.59 -9.78 -3.76
N TYR A 20 -3.70 -10.49 -3.58
CA TYR A 20 -4.01 -11.72 -4.28
C TYR A 20 -5.28 -11.57 -5.11
N GLU A 21 -5.26 -12.10 -6.33
CA GLU A 21 -6.48 -12.29 -7.10
C GLU A 21 -7.23 -13.52 -6.58
N LYS A 22 -8.52 -13.36 -6.26
CA LYS A 22 -9.37 -14.43 -5.67
C LYS A 22 -9.37 -15.73 -6.49
N ALA A 23 -9.13 -15.66 -7.80
CA ALA A 23 -9.06 -16.81 -8.71
C ALA A 23 -7.63 -17.37 -8.91
N GLY A 24 -6.65 -16.91 -8.14
CA GLY A 24 -5.32 -17.53 -8.03
C GLY A 24 -4.34 -17.23 -9.18
N GLY A 25 -4.66 -16.29 -10.06
CA GLY A 25 -3.81 -15.96 -11.22
C GLY A 25 -2.58 -15.12 -10.87
N ARG A 26 -2.75 -14.09 -10.03
CA ARG A 26 -1.69 -13.13 -9.72
C ARG A 26 -1.58 -12.83 -8.23
N HIS A 27 -0.33 -12.77 -7.78
CA HIS A 27 0.06 -12.40 -6.43
C HIS A 27 1.20 -11.40 -6.54
N GLN A 28 1.01 -10.21 -5.98
CA GLN A 28 2.05 -9.20 -5.84
C GLN A 28 2.27 -8.84 -4.38
N ARG A 29 3.55 -8.74 -4.01
CA ARG A 29 4.02 -8.25 -2.71
C ARG A 29 4.93 -7.07 -2.92
N PHE A 30 4.74 -6.04 -2.12
CA PHE A 30 5.62 -4.88 -2.09
C PHE A 30 5.70 -4.33 -0.67
N TYR A 31 6.79 -3.60 -0.41
CA TYR A 31 7.04 -2.97 0.88
C TYR A 31 6.81 -1.47 0.75
N ILE A 32 6.37 -0.86 1.84
CA ILE A 32 6.21 0.58 1.99
C ILE A 32 7.06 1.03 3.17
N GLU A 33 7.97 1.98 2.91
CA GLU A 33 8.77 2.68 3.91
C GLU A 33 8.00 3.86 4.53
N ASN A 34 8.48 4.39 5.64
CA ASN A 34 7.89 5.60 6.23
C ASN A 34 7.99 6.81 5.28
N SER A 35 9.12 6.95 4.58
CA SER A 35 9.36 7.97 3.54
C SER A 35 8.28 7.92 2.46
N ASP A 36 7.96 6.73 1.94
CA ASP A 36 6.93 6.54 0.92
C ASP A 36 5.55 7.04 1.39
N LEU A 37 5.21 6.80 2.67
CA LEU A 37 3.95 7.27 3.26
C LEU A 37 3.91 8.79 3.45
N VAL A 38 5.04 9.38 3.83
CA VAL A 38 5.17 10.84 4.00
C VAL A 38 5.06 11.54 2.64
N ASP A 39 5.64 10.95 1.59
CA ASP A 39 5.63 11.50 0.23
C ASP A 39 4.36 11.14 -0.57
N ALA A 40 3.52 10.26 -0.03
CA ALA A 40 2.31 9.79 -0.70
C ALA A 40 1.33 10.94 -1.00
N ARG A 41 0.82 10.95 -2.22
CA ARG A 41 -0.14 11.95 -2.71
C ARG A 41 -1.24 11.29 -3.52
N VAL A 42 -2.40 11.95 -3.58
CA VAL A 42 -3.51 11.50 -4.42
C VAL A 42 -3.08 11.58 -5.89
N MET A 43 -3.01 10.43 -6.54
CA MET A 43 -2.70 10.32 -7.97
C MET A 43 -3.99 10.48 -8.78
N ASN A 44 -4.21 11.67 -9.34
CA ASN A 44 -5.37 11.96 -10.18
C ASN A 44 -5.26 11.41 -11.61
N GLU A 45 -4.05 11.02 -12.05
CA GLU A 45 -3.77 10.65 -13.45
C GLU A 45 -4.27 9.24 -13.82
N LEU A 46 -4.59 8.41 -12.83
CA LEU A 46 -5.14 7.06 -13.02
C LEU A 46 -6.67 7.00 -12.82
N ILE A 47 -7.30 8.11 -12.43
CA ILE A 47 -8.77 8.22 -12.25
C ILE A 47 -9.40 8.77 -13.54
N LYS A 48 -9.08 8.17 -14.67
CA LYS A 48 -9.80 8.34 -15.93
C LYS A 48 -10.34 6.99 -16.38
N GLU A 49 -11.48 6.62 -15.82
CA GLU A 49 -12.63 5.94 -16.46
C GLU A 49 -13.77 5.82 -15.44
#